data_AF-A0A7L3P569-F1
#
_entry.id   AF-A0A7L3P569-F1
#
_cell.length_a   1.000
_cell.length_b   1.000
_cell.length_c   1.000
_cell.angle_alpha   90.00
_cell.angle_beta   90.00
_cell.angle_gamma   90.00
#
_symmetry.space_group_name_H-M   'P 1'
#
loop_
_entity.id
_entity.type
_entity.pdbx_description
1 polymer ?
#
loop_
_entity_poly.entity_id
_entity_poly.type
_entity_poly.pdbx_seq_one_letter_code
_entity_poly.pdbx_strand_id
1 'polypeptide(L)' 'PSELGPFVALHKGRPLQRQTVVTCLGTLPRAGPEGTPDCPMVGTEAGDILVLDPEAFTVLYKVGLP' A
#
# COMPACT_ATOMS: atom_id res chain seq x y z
N PRO A 1 22.00 29.11 9.07
CA PRO A 1 21.16 29.32 10.29
C PRO A 1 19.94 30.24 10.07
N SER A 2 20.07 31.33 9.31
CA SER A 2 19.00 32.31 9.02
C SER A 2 17.77 31.73 8.32
N GLU A 3 17.94 30.68 7.50
CA GLU A 3 16.88 30.02 6.73
C GLU A 3 16.03 29.04 7.55
N LEU A 4 16.49 28.65 8.75
CA LEU A 4 15.90 27.54 9.51
C LEU A 4 14.50 27.87 10.05
N GLY A 5 14.30 29.10 10.53
CA GLY A 5 13.02 29.57 11.09
C GLY A 5 11.88 29.56 10.08
N PRO A 6 12.04 30.21 8.91
CA PRO A 6 11.07 30.16 7.81
C PRO A 6 10.80 28.74 7.32
N PHE A 7 11.83 27.92 7.17
CA PHE A 7 11.70 26.52 6.77
C PHE A 7 10.83 25.72 7.74
N VAL A 8 11.08 25.83 9.05
CA VAL A 8 10.28 25.15 10.08
C VAL A 8 8.83 25.65 10.11
N ALA A 9 8.62 26.97 10.05
CA ALA A 9 7.27 27.55 10.05
C ALA A 9 6.41 27.05 8.87
N LEU A 10 7.03 26.87 7.69
CA LEU A 10 6.37 26.40 6.48
C LEU A 10 6.06 24.89 6.49
N HIS A 11 6.91 24.08 7.11
CA HIS A 11 6.84 22.61 7.00
C HIS A 11 6.32 21.89 8.25
N LYS A 12 6.32 22.52 9.44
CA LYS A 12 5.93 21.88 10.72
C LYS A 12 4.52 21.29 10.76
N GLY A 13 3.60 21.80 9.93
CA GLY A 13 2.22 21.32 9.83
C GLY A 13 2.00 20.24 8.76
N ARG A 14 3.03 19.87 8.00
CA ARG A 14 2.91 18.89 6.92
C ARG A 14 3.18 17.49 7.50
N PRO A 15 2.17 16.60 7.57
CA PRO A 15 2.41 15.24 8.04
C PRO A 15 3.35 14.51 7.08
N LEU A 16 4.33 13.80 7.62
CA LEU A 16 5.21 12.94 6.84
C LEU A 16 4.41 11.71 6.38
N GLN A 17 4.21 11.59 5.07
CA GLN A 17 3.56 10.43 4.46
C GLN A 17 4.60 9.36 4.17
N ARG A 18 4.37 8.13 4.66
CA ARG A 18 5.19 6.97 4.32
C ARG A 18 4.63 6.35 3.04
N GLN A 19 5.14 6.79 1.91
CA GLN A 19 4.83 6.19 0.62
C GLN A 19 5.73 4.97 0.39
N THR A 20 5.23 4.01 -0.38
CA THR A 20 5.98 2.82 -0.79
C THR A 20 5.66 2.52 -2.26
N VAL A 21 6.63 1.99 -2.98
CA VAL A 21 6.51 1.62 -4.40
C VAL A 21 5.97 0.20 -4.55
N VAL A 22 5.07 0.01 -5.51
CA VAL A 22 4.62 -1.31 -5.96
C VAL A 22 5.72 -1.96 -6.81
N THR A 23 6.17 -3.14 -6.43
CA THR A 23 7.25 -3.88 -7.10
C THR A 23 6.73 -5.05 -7.92
N CYS A 24 5.63 -5.69 -7.50
CA CYS A 24 5.00 -6.78 -8.24
C CYS A 24 3.48 -6.80 -8.07
N LEU A 25 2.81 -7.46 -9.03
CA LEU A 25 1.37 -7.68 -9.06
C LEU A 25 1.10 -9.15 -9.36
N GLY A 26 0.01 -9.68 -8.80
CA GLY A 26 -0.44 -11.05 -9.03
C GLY A 26 -1.91 -11.22 -8.71
N THR A 27 -2.41 -12.44 -8.84
CA THR A 27 -3.78 -12.81 -8.45
C THR A 27 -3.75 -14.06 -7.56
N LEU A 28 -4.62 -14.12 -6.55
CA LEU A 28 -4.91 -15.35 -5.82
C LEU A 28 -6.29 -15.88 -6.20
N PRO A 29 -6.37 -17.15 -6.63
CA PRO A 29 -7.63 -17.82 -6.83
C PRO A 29 -8.46 -17.84 -5.56
N ARG A 30 -9.72 -17.41 -5.65
CA ARG A 30 -10.63 -17.48 -4.51
C ARG A 30 -11.33 -18.83 -4.49
N ALA A 31 -11.37 -19.47 -3.33
CA ALA A 31 -12.23 -20.63 -3.13
C ALA A 31 -13.70 -20.17 -3.18
N GLY A 32 -14.43 -20.64 -4.19
CA GLY A 32 -15.83 -20.27 -4.39
C GLY A 32 -16.45 -21.00 -5.59
N PRO A 33 -17.72 -20.71 -5.89
CA PRO A 33 -18.38 -21.19 -7.10
C PRO A 33 -17.61 -20.81 -8.37
N GLU A 34 -17.87 -21.53 -9.46
CA GLU A 34 -17.36 -21.15 -10.78
C GLU A 34 -17.73 -19.69 -11.10
N GLY A 35 -16.75 -18.90 -11.54
CA GLY A 35 -16.93 -17.48 -11.83
C GLY A 35 -16.71 -16.54 -10.64
N THR A 36 -16.31 -17.05 -9.48
CA THR A 36 -15.88 -16.19 -8.36
C THR A 36 -14.63 -15.39 -8.78
N PRO A 37 -14.62 -14.05 -8.61
CA PRO A 37 -13.48 -13.24 -9.02
C PRO A 37 -12.26 -13.47 -8.12
N ASP A 38 -11.10 -13.58 -8.75
CA ASP A 38 -9.80 -13.73 -8.09
C ASP A 38 -9.36 -12.43 -7.41
N CYS A 39 -8.62 -12.55 -6.32
CA CYS A 39 -8.18 -11.39 -5.54
C CYS A 39 -6.86 -10.84 -6.12
N PRO A 40 -6.77 -9.54 -6.42
CA PRO A 40 -5.49 -8.94 -6.79
C PRO A 40 -4.52 -8.91 -5.60
N MET A 41 -3.24 -9.13 -5.90
CA MET A 41 -2.10 -9.03 -4.98
C MET A 41 -1.23 -7.85 -5.38
N VAL A 42 -0.70 -7.13 -4.40
CA VAL A 42 0.33 -6.11 -4.61
C VAL A 42 1.50 -6.38 -3.67
N GLY A 43 2.70 -6.58 -4.23
CA GLY A 43 3.94 -6.54 -3.46
C GLY A 43 4.53 -5.14 -3.46
N THR A 44 5.04 -4.70 -2.31
CA THR A 44 5.64 -3.37 -2.16
C THR A 44 7.13 -3.47 -1.82
N GLU A 45 7.90 -2.42 -2.12
CA GLU A 45 9.31 -2.33 -1.74
C GLU A 45 9.52 -2.34 -0.21
N ALA A 46 8.46 -2.03 0.56
CA ALA A 46 8.49 -2.08 2.02
C ALA A 46 8.43 -3.52 2.58
N GLY A 47 8.40 -4.54 1.72
CA GLY A 47 8.33 -5.95 2.13
C GLY A 47 6.93 -6.39 2.53
N ASP A 48 5.89 -5.66 2.10
CA ASP A 48 4.49 -6.02 2.36
C ASP A 48 3.85 -6.63 1.11
N ILE A 49 3.04 -7.67 1.30
CA ILE A 49 2.07 -8.16 0.32
C ILE A 49 0.67 -7.73 0.76
N LEU A 50 -0.04 -7.03 -0.12
CA LEU A 50 -1.42 -6.57 0.08
C LEU A 50 -2.35 -7.41 -0.79
N VAL A 51 -3.33 -8.06 -0.16
CA VAL A 51 -4.42 -8.75 -0.85
C VAL A 51 -5.60 -7.78 -0.94
N LEU A 52 -6.09 -7.55 -2.14
CA LEU A 52 -7.16 -6.60 -2.40
C LEU A 52 -8.51 -7.31 -2.61
N ASP A 53 -9.57 -6.59 -2.29
CA ASP A 53 -10.91 -6.97 -2.67
C ASP A 53 -11.11 -6.77 -4.19
N PRO A 54 -11.63 -7.76 -4.93
CA PRO A 54 -11.79 -7.65 -6.37
C PRO A 54 -12.84 -6.63 -6.82
N GLU A 55 -13.79 -6.26 -5.97
CA GLU A 55 -14.87 -5.33 -6.32
C GLU A 55 -14.61 -3.93 -5.74
N ALA A 56 -14.09 -3.85 -4.51
CA ALA A 56 -13.88 -2.59 -3.81
C ALA A 56 -12.44 -2.06 -3.88
N PHE A 57 -11.46 -2.87 -4.33
CA PHE A 57 -10.03 -2.55 -4.34
C PHE A 57 -9.47 -2.07 -2.99
N THR A 58 -10.14 -2.46 -1.90
CA THR A 58 -9.70 -2.22 -0.53
C THR A 58 -8.77 -3.33 -0.07
N VAL A 59 -7.91 -3.06 0.91
CA VAL A 59 -7.02 -4.08 1.46
C VAL A 59 -7.82 -5.03 2.34
N LEU A 60 -7.90 -6.30 1.93
CA LEU A 60 -8.48 -7.39 2.72
C LEU A 60 -7.47 -7.93 3.74
N TYR A 61 -6.24 -8.16 3.29
CA TYR A 61 -5.16 -8.70 4.11
C TYR A 61 -3.83 -8.00 3.82
N LYS A 62 -3.01 -7.87 4.85
CA LYS A 62 -1.64 -7.39 4.77
C LYS A 62 -0.71 -8.44 5.37
N VAL A 63 0.28 -8.86 4.62
CA VAL A 63 1.31 -9.84 5.03
C VAL A 63 2.66 -9.17 4.98
N GLY A 64 3.34 -9.08 6.13
CA GLY A 64 4.73 -8.64 6.21
C GLY A 64 5.66 -9.81 5.92
N LEU A 65 6.63 -9.61 5.04
CA LEU A 65 7.67 -10.60 4.76
C LEU A 65 8.82 -10.49 5.78
N PRO A 66 9.54 -11.59 6.06
CA PRO A 66 10.70 -11.60 6.94
C PRO A 66 11.83 -10.66 6.49
#